data_AF-A0A955YBP3-F1
#
_entry.id   AF-A0A955YBP3-F1
#
_cell.length_a   1.000
_cell.length_b   1.000
_cell.length_c   1.000
_cell.angle_alpha   90.00
_cell.angle_beta   90.00
_cell.angle_gamma   90.00
#
_symmetry.space_group_name_H-M   'P 1'
#
loop_
_entity.id
_entity.type
_entity.pdbx_description
1 polymer ?
#
loop_
_entity_poly.entity_id
_entity_poly.type
_entity_poly.pdbx_seq_one_letter_code
_entity_poly.pdbx_strand_id
1 'polypeptide(L)'
;RYIHELEAAQGWLDVDLVRSCFLMGEEVGELFKAVRRVEGLFVEGDVPDDRRTEVAHEIVDVLNYLLAIANRLDIDVEAAFREKNALNQTRTWRSDG
;
A
#
# COMPACT_ATOMS: atom_id res chain seq x y z
N ARG A 1 -21.15 -27.93 10.75
CA ARG A 1 -21.70 -28.39 9.45
C ARG A 1 -22.53 -27.29 8.77
N TYR A 2 -23.40 -26.57 9.49
CA TYR A 2 -24.15 -25.41 8.96
C TYR A 2 -23.29 -24.21 8.49
N ILE A 3 -22.18 -23.92 9.19
CA ILE A 3 -21.26 -22.83 8.81
C ILE A 3 -20.51 -23.15 7.50
N HIS A 4 -20.09 -24.41 7.30
CA HIS A 4 -19.41 -24.84 6.07
C HIS A 4 -20.29 -24.77 4.81
N GLU A 5 -21.60 -24.96 4.96
CA GLU A 5 -22.54 -24.87 3.83
C GLU A 5 -22.84 -23.41 3.45
N LEU A 6 -22.76 -22.48 4.40
CA LEU A 6 -22.80 -21.03 4.16
C LEU A 6 -21.52 -20.50 3.51
N GLU A 7 -20.36 -21.00 3.92
CA GLU A 7 -19.05 -20.65 3.36
C GLU A 7 -18.93 -21.05 1.87
N ALA A 8 -19.44 -22.23 1.51
CA ALA A 8 -19.44 -22.71 0.13
C ALA A 8 -20.46 -21.97 -0.77
N ALA A 9 -21.56 -21.48 -0.21
CA ALA A 9 -22.61 -20.76 -0.97
C ALA A 9 -22.27 -19.29 -1.24
N GLN A 10 -21.27 -18.72 -0.55
CA GLN A 10 -20.92 -17.30 -0.65
C GLN A 10 -19.53 -17.03 -1.24
N GLY A 11 -18.65 -18.03 -1.38
CA GLY A 11 -17.32 -17.84 -2.00
C GLY A 11 -16.28 -17.17 -1.09
N TRP A 12 -16.29 -17.45 0.22
CA TRP A 12 -15.55 -16.68 1.23
C TRP A 12 -14.10 -17.11 1.49
N LEU A 13 -13.47 -17.82 0.56
CA LEU A 13 -12.01 -17.99 0.58
C LEU A 13 -11.28 -16.83 -0.14
N ASP A 14 -11.97 -16.06 -0.98
CA ASP A 14 -11.44 -14.87 -1.67
C ASP A 14 -11.62 -13.56 -0.87
N VAL A 15 -12.33 -13.64 0.26
CA VAL A 15 -12.86 -12.47 0.98
C VAL A 15 -11.83 -11.81 1.90
N ASP A 16 -10.64 -12.39 2.09
CA ASP A 16 -9.60 -11.80 2.92
C ASP A 16 -8.60 -10.95 2.11
N LEU A 17 -8.25 -11.38 0.89
CA LEU A 17 -7.34 -10.63 0.00
C LEU A 17 -8.03 -9.42 -0.63
N VAL A 18 -9.22 -9.62 -1.19
CA VAL A 18 -10.01 -8.53 -1.79
C VAL A 18 -10.34 -7.48 -0.73
N ARG A 19 -10.70 -7.90 0.49
CA ARG A 19 -10.93 -6.98 1.61
C ARG A 19 -9.67 -6.26 2.06
N SER A 20 -8.53 -6.94 2.12
CA SER A 20 -7.24 -6.29 2.41
C SER A 20 -6.91 -5.22 1.37
N CYS A 21 -7.22 -5.45 0.09
CA CYS A 21 -7.08 -4.44 -0.97
C CYS A 21 -8.04 -3.25 -0.80
N PHE A 22 -9.30 -3.51 -0.42
CA PHE A 22 -10.25 -2.42 -0.15
C PHE A 22 -9.82 -1.55 1.03
N LEU A 23 -9.42 -2.16 2.14
CA LEU A 23 -8.93 -1.43 3.32
C LEU A 23 -7.63 -0.67 3.02
N MET A 24 -6.70 -1.29 2.28
CA MET A 24 -5.51 -0.58 1.78
C MET A 24 -5.89 0.64 0.95
N GLY A 25 -6.94 0.55 0.13
CA GLY A 25 -7.46 1.68 -0.65
C GLY A 25 -7.96 2.83 0.22
N GLU A 26 -8.53 2.54 1.39
CA GLU A 26 -8.91 3.54 2.38
C GLU A 26 -7.67 4.25 2.94
N GLU A 27 -6.65 3.50 3.38
CA GLU A 27 -5.39 4.07 3.89
C GLU A 27 -4.65 4.89 2.84
N VAL A 28 -4.65 4.46 1.56
CA VAL A 28 -4.09 5.27 0.46
C VAL A 28 -4.87 6.58 0.30
N GLY A 29 -6.19 6.55 0.49
CA GLY A 29 -7.01 7.75 0.50
C GLY A 29 -6.69 8.69 1.66
N GLU A 30 -6.38 8.15 2.84
CA GLU A 30 -5.95 8.90 4.02
C GLU A 30 -4.57 9.53 3.79
N LEU A 31 -3.63 8.75 3.26
CA LEU A 31 -2.32 9.23 2.80
C LEU A 31 -2.45 10.39 1.81
N PHE A 32 -3.34 10.30 0.81
CA PHE A 32 -3.57 11.40 -0.13
C PHE A 32 -4.07 12.67 0.56
N LYS A 33 -4.96 12.54 1.55
CA LYS A 33 -5.44 13.71 2.33
C LYS A 33 -4.29 14.31 3.14
N ALA A 34 -3.48 13.50 3.80
CA ALA A 34 -2.34 13.95 4.61
C ALA A 34 -1.29 14.68 3.74
N VAL A 35 -0.90 14.09 2.60
CA VAL A 35 0.03 14.71 1.64
C VAL A 35 -0.54 16.02 1.09
N ARG A 36 -1.82 16.07 0.73
CA ARG A 36 -2.45 17.30 0.24
C ARG A 36 -2.42 18.43 1.26
N ARG A 37 -2.58 18.12 2.55
CA ARG A 37 -2.44 19.11 3.64
C ARG A 37 -1.00 19.63 3.73
N VAL A 38 -0.02 18.73 3.64
CA VAL A 38 1.41 19.09 3.63
C VAL A 38 1.74 20.00 2.45
N GLU A 39 1.31 19.66 1.23
CA GLU A 39 1.55 20.47 0.03
C GLU A 39 0.93 21.87 0.15
N GLY A 40 -0.29 21.96 0.70
CA GLY A 40 -0.95 23.24 0.96
C GLY A 40 -0.16 24.14 1.92
N LEU A 41 0.41 23.56 2.98
CA LEU A 41 1.21 24.28 3.98
C LEU A 41 2.61 24.64 3.47
N PHE A 42 3.20 23.81 2.59
CA PHE A 42 4.48 24.10 1.97
C PHE A 42 4.41 25.37 1.11
N VAL A 43 3.27 25.62 0.45
CA VAL A 43 3.01 26.89 -0.25
C VAL A 43 2.97 28.09 0.73
N GLU A 44 2.61 27.87 1.99
CA GLU A 44 2.59 28.88 3.06
C GLU A 44 3.95 29.06 3.77
N GLY A 45 4.93 28.22 3.48
CA GLY A 45 6.35 28.45 3.80
C GLY A 45 7.01 27.43 4.73
N ASP A 46 6.25 26.69 5.55
CA ASP A 46 6.80 25.60 6.36
C ASP A 46 5.75 24.53 6.69
N VAL A 47 6.20 23.28 6.80
CA VAL A 47 5.35 22.13 7.12
C VAL A 47 5.65 21.70 8.55
N PRO A 48 4.69 21.85 9.48
CA PRO A 48 4.92 21.50 10.88
C PRO A 48 5.17 19.98 11.06
N ASP A 49 5.91 19.62 12.11
CA ASP A 49 6.33 18.24 12.38
C ASP A 49 5.16 17.27 12.61
N ASP A 50 4.03 17.76 13.15
CA ASP A 50 2.82 16.95 13.34
C ASP A 50 2.24 16.48 11.99
N ARG A 51 2.34 17.28 10.93
CA ARG A 51 1.91 16.92 9.57
C ARG A 51 2.83 15.93 8.90
N ARG A 52 4.14 16.05 9.13
CA ARG A 52 5.10 15.03 8.67
C ARG A 52 4.88 13.70 9.37
N THR A 53 4.55 13.76 10.67
CA THR A 53 4.20 12.58 11.47
C THR A 53 2.90 11.93 10.98
N GLU A 54 1.87 12.73 10.69
CA GLU A 54 0.62 12.26 10.08
C GLU A 54 0.90 11.50 8.78
N VAL A 55 1.64 12.09 7.83
CA VAL A 55 2.03 11.41 6.59
C VAL A 55 2.81 10.12 6.86
N ALA A 56 3.72 10.11 7.83
CA ALA A 56 4.49 8.92 8.16
C ALA A 56 3.60 7.78 8.68
N HIS A 57 2.58 8.08 9.49
CA HIS A 57 1.61 7.09 9.96
C HIS A 57 0.81 6.50 8.80
N GLU A 58 0.26 7.33 7.92
CA GLU A 58 -0.52 6.86 6.76
C GLU A 58 0.33 6.00 5.81
N ILE A 59 1.62 6.33 5.64
CA ILE A 59 2.57 5.49 4.87
C ILE A 59 2.71 4.12 5.52
N VAL A 60 2.84 4.06 6.84
CA VAL A 60 2.97 2.80 7.59
C VAL A 60 1.69 1.99 7.50
N ASP A 61 0.52 2.60 7.52
CA ASP A 61 -0.76 1.91 7.39
C ASP A 61 -0.91 1.27 6.00
N VAL A 62 -0.56 1.99 4.93
CA VAL A 62 -0.47 1.42 3.57
C VAL A 62 0.53 0.27 3.51
N LEU A 63 1.72 0.44 4.11
CA LEU A 63 2.75 -0.59 4.15
C LEU A 63 2.27 -1.85 4.88
N ASN A 64 1.56 -1.70 6.00
CA ASN A 64 1.03 -2.82 6.76
C ASN A 64 0.08 -3.67 5.92
N TYR A 65 -0.82 -3.06 5.15
CA TYR A 65 -1.69 -3.82 4.25
C TYR A 65 -0.93 -4.47 3.09
N LEU A 66 0.09 -3.81 2.52
CA LEU A 66 0.95 -4.43 1.51
C LEU A 66 1.65 -5.68 2.04
N LEU A 67 2.22 -5.61 3.25
CA LEU A 67 2.86 -6.76 3.90
C LEU A 67 1.84 -7.85 4.24
N ALA A 68 0.64 -7.47 4.68
CA ALA A 68 -0.44 -8.41 4.97
C ALA A 68 -0.95 -9.13 3.71
N ILE A 69 -0.97 -8.47 2.55
CA ILE A 69 -1.28 -9.06 1.24
C ILE A 69 -0.15 -10.02 0.83
N ALA A 70 1.11 -9.59 0.94
CA ALA A 70 2.27 -10.39 0.59
C ALA A 70 2.34 -11.69 1.41
N ASN A 71 2.15 -11.58 2.73
CA ASN A 71 2.14 -12.75 3.63
C ASN A 71 1.04 -13.75 3.27
N ARG A 72 -0.15 -13.29 2.87
CA ARG A 72 -1.26 -14.17 2.45
C ARG A 72 -1.00 -14.88 1.13
N LEU A 73 -0.20 -14.26 0.26
CA LEU A 73 0.18 -14.82 -1.03
C LEU A 73 1.51 -15.59 -0.97
N ASP A 74 2.10 -15.74 0.22
CA ASP A 74 3.41 -16.36 0.43
C ASP A 74 4.52 -15.70 -0.42
N ILE A 75 4.47 -14.37 -0.54
CA ILE A 75 5.42 -13.56 -1.32
C ILE A 75 6.51 -13.04 -0.40
N ASP A 76 7.76 -13.40 -0.70
CA ASP A 76 8.94 -12.72 -0.15
C ASP A 76 9.13 -11.36 -0.85
N VAL A 77 8.66 -10.30 -0.18
CA VAL A 77 8.73 -8.92 -0.67
C VAL A 77 10.17 -8.45 -0.87
N GLU A 78 11.10 -8.87 0.00
CA GLU A 78 12.50 -8.45 -0.11
C GLU A 78 13.14 -9.08 -1.35
N ALA A 79 12.96 -10.39 -1.55
CA ALA A 79 13.45 -11.08 -2.73
C ALA A 79 12.86 -10.49 -4.02
N ALA A 80 11.54 -10.28 -4.06
CA ALA A 80 10.84 -9.67 -5.20
C ALA A 80 11.34 -8.24 -5.49
N PHE A 81 11.60 -7.45 -4.45
CA PHE A 81 12.18 -6.11 -4.59
C PHE A 81 13.59 -6.13 -5.18
N ARG A 82 14.46 -7.05 -4.71
CA ARG A 82 15.83 -7.20 -5.21
C ARG A 82 15.85 -7.64 -6.67
N GLU A 83 15.03 -8.62 -7.04
CA GLU A 83 14.90 -9.10 -8.43
C GLU A 83 14.46 -7.97 -9.36
N LYS A 84 13.39 -7.25 -8.98
CA LYS A 84 12.86 -6.14 -9.79
C LYS A 84 13.87 -4.99 -9.95
N ASN A 85 14.62 -4.66 -8.91
CA ASN A 85 15.66 -3.63 -9.00
C ASN A 85 16.81 -4.04 -9.89
N ALA A 86 17.26 -5.29 -9.83
CA ALA A 86 18.27 -5.81 -10.73
C ALA A 86 17.82 -5.69 -12.20
N LEU A 87 16.56 -6.03 -12.50
CA LEU A 87 15.99 -5.83 -13.84
C LEU A 87 15.95 -4.36 -14.25
N ASN A 88 15.57 -3.44 -13.36
CA ASN A 88 15.52 -2.00 -13.66
C ASN A 88 16.91 -1.40 -13.90
N GLN A 89 17.95 -1.89 -13.24
CA GLN A 89 19.34 -1.44 -13.46
C GLN A 89 19.88 -1.85 -14.84
N THR A 90 19.31 -2.89 -15.45
CA THR A 90 19.66 -3.30 -16.82
C THR A 90 18.93 -2.48 -17.89
N ARG A 91 17.91 -1.70 -17.51
CA ARG A 91 17.20 -0.80 -18.42
C ARG A 91 17.96 0.52 -18.53
N THR A 92 18.76 0.66 -19.58
CA THR A 92 19.19 1.99 -20.05
C THR A 92 17.96 2.75 -20.54
N TRP A 93 17.48 3.71 -19.75
CA TRP A 93 16.56 4.72 -20.25
C TRP A 93 17.29 5.51 -21.34
N ARG A 94 16.82 5.40 -22.59
CA ARG A 94 17.13 6.43 -23.57
C ARG A 94 16.34 7.66 -23.15
N SER A 95 17.07 8.66 -22.68
CA SER A 95 16.57 10.01 -22.59
C SER A 95 16.35 10.49 -24.02
N ASP A 96 15.17 10.23 -24.58
CA ASP A 96 14.76 10.92 -25.80
C ASP A 96 14.43 12.36 -25.39
N GLY A 97 15.42 13.24 -25.59
CA GLY A 97 15.29 14.69 -25.52
C GLY A 97 14.95 15.29 -26.88
#